data_AF-A0A7U9T474-F1
#
_entry.id   AF-A0A7U9T474-F1
#
_cell.length_a   1.000
_cell.length_b   1.000
_cell.length_c   1.000
_cell.angle_alpha   90.00
_cell.angle_beta   90.00
_cell.angle_gamma   90.00
#
_symmetry.space_group_name_H-M   'P 1'
#
loop_
_entity.id
_entity.type
_entity.pdbx_description
1 polymer ?
#
loop_
_entity_poly.entity_id
_entity_poly.type
_entity_poly.pdbx_seq_one_letter_code
_entity_poly.pdbx_strand_id
1 'polypeptide(L)' 'MKHREMTVYRARGTSIEINNPLIMLQGKWLRDLGFSTGDRISVTCEGGRLIVERTGRIWSDPKGAGMIAEGTEEYQGKAV' A
#
# COMPACT_ATOMS: atom_id res chain seq x y z
N MET A 1 6.77 7.55 -23.31
CA MET A 1 5.94 6.67 -22.47
C MET A 1 6.88 5.80 -21.65
N LYS A 2 6.80 5.78 -20.31
CA LYS A 2 7.62 4.88 -19.49
C LYS A 2 6.85 3.58 -19.28
N HIS A 3 7.38 2.45 -19.75
CA HIS A 3 6.81 1.13 -19.53
C HIS A 3 7.58 0.43 -18.40
N ARG A 4 6.87 -0.27 -17.51
CA ARG A 4 7.46 -1.05 -16.43
C ARG A 4 6.70 -2.36 -16.32
N GLU A 5 7.43 -3.46 -16.44
CA GLU A 5 6.89 -4.78 -16.13
C GLU A 5 6.87 -4.98 -14.62
N MET A 6 5.80 -5.59 -14.13
CA MET A 6 5.56 -5.83 -12.71
C MET A 6 5.01 -7.23 -12.51
N THR A 7 5.27 -7.81 -11.35
CA THR A 7 4.77 -9.13 -10.98
C THR A 7 3.52 -9.00 -10.12
N VAL A 8 2.52 -9.84 -10.39
CA VAL A 8 1.39 -10.06 -9.49
C VAL A 8 1.82 -11.08 -8.45
N TYR A 9 1.73 -10.70 -7.18
CA TYR A 9 2.06 -11.55 -6.04
C TYR A 9 0.80 -12.10 -5.38
N ARG A 10 0.97 -13.06 -4.49
CA ARG A 10 -0.07 -13.44 -3.53
C ARG A 10 -0.03 -12.49 -2.33
N ALA A 11 -1.20 -12.01 -1.89
CA ALA A 11 -1.33 -11.24 -0.66
C ALA A 11 -0.87 -12.08 0.56
N ARG A 12 -0.09 -11.47 1.47
CA ARG A 12 0.31 -12.09 2.74
C ARG A 12 -0.79 -11.88 3.79
N GLY A 13 -0.90 -12.79 4.77
CA GLY A 13 -1.88 -12.68 5.86
C GLY A 13 -3.29 -13.17 5.50
N THR A 14 -3.53 -13.63 4.27
CA THR A 14 -4.72 -14.41 3.92
C THR A 14 -4.47 -15.90 4.17
N SER A 15 -5.53 -16.66 4.44
CA SER A 15 -5.43 -18.13 4.46
C SER A 15 -4.85 -18.62 3.13
N ILE A 16 -4.08 -19.71 3.16
CA ILE A 16 -3.43 -20.29 1.98
C ILE A 16 -4.44 -20.60 0.87
N GLU A 17 -5.65 -20.96 1.27
CA GLU A 17 -6.80 -21.25 0.40
C GLU A 17 -7.28 -20.01 -0.37
N ILE A 18 -7.10 -18.82 0.19
CA ILE A 18 -7.50 -17.54 -0.38
C ILE A 18 -6.26 -16.92 -1.05
N ASN A 19 -5.99 -17.38 -2.28
CA ASN A 19 -4.89 -16.91 -3.13
C ASN A 19 -5.22 -15.55 -3.77
N ASN A 20 -5.39 -14.52 -2.95
CA ASN A 20 -5.74 -13.18 -3.44
C ASN A 20 -4.57 -12.53 -4.19
N PRO A 21 -4.78 -12.05 -5.44
CA PRO A 21 -3.75 -11.36 -6.19
C PRO A 21 -3.46 -9.97 -5.60
N LEU A 22 -2.18 -9.60 -5.58
CA LEU A 22 -1.66 -8.34 -5.09
C LEU A 22 -0.70 -7.74 -6.11
N ILE A 23 -0.95 -6.49 -6.52
CA ILE A 23 -0.01 -5.67 -7.29
C ILE A 23 0.65 -4.69 -6.33
N MET A 24 1.98 -4.72 -6.24
CA MET A 24 2.73 -3.86 -5.33
C MET A 24 3.36 -2.68 -6.07
N LEU A 25 2.72 -1.51 -5.99
CA LEU A 25 3.24 -0.27 -6.57
C LEU A 25 4.19 0.42 -5.57
N GLN A 26 5.50 0.31 -5.79
CA GLN A 26 6.51 0.91 -4.93
C GLN A 26 7.74 1.42 -5.70
N GLY A 27 8.40 2.45 -5.16
CA GLY A 27 9.69 2.94 -5.64
C GLY A 27 9.72 4.44 -5.98
N LYS A 28 10.93 4.96 -6.25
CA LYS A 28 11.17 6.37 -6.57
C LYS A 28 10.35 6.87 -7.76
N TRP A 29 10.07 5.99 -8.72
CA TRP A 29 9.30 6.32 -9.93
C TRP A 29 7.88 6.80 -9.64
N LEU A 30 7.26 6.42 -8.52
CA LEU A 30 5.97 6.96 -8.10
C LEU A 30 6.09 8.44 -7.70
N ARG A 31 7.16 8.81 -7.01
CA ARG A 31 7.45 10.21 -6.64
C ARG A 31 7.74 11.05 -7.88
N ASP A 32 8.45 10.50 -8.85
CA ASP A 32 8.72 11.17 -10.13
C ASP A 32 7.42 11.43 -10.93
N LEU A 33 6.38 10.61 -10.72
CA LEU A 33 5.04 10.82 -11.27
C LEU A 33 4.16 11.74 -10.41
N GLY A 34 4.68 12.26 -9.30
CA GLY A 34 3.99 13.18 -8.40
C GLY A 34 3.16 12.51 -7.31
N PHE A 35 3.26 11.19 -7.10
CA PHE A 35 2.63 10.52 -5.96
C PHE A 35 3.49 10.66 -4.71
N SER A 36 2.84 10.92 -3.58
CA SER A 36 3.46 11.02 -2.27
C SER A 36 2.79 10.08 -1.26
N THR A 37 3.52 9.71 -0.21
CA THR A 37 2.94 8.96 0.91
C THR A 37 1.77 9.74 1.50
N GLY A 38 0.64 9.06 1.69
CA GLY A 38 -0.59 9.68 2.17
C GLY A 38 -1.49 10.20 1.05
N ASP A 39 -1.06 10.28 -0.22
CA ASP A 39 -1.99 10.59 -1.30
C ASP A 39 -3.09 9.53 -1.39
N ARG A 40 -4.36 9.96 -1.51
CA ARG A 40 -5.46 9.06 -1.89
C ARG A 40 -5.51 8.93 -3.40
N ILE A 41 -5.60 7.69 -3.86
CA ILE A 41 -5.71 7.34 -5.27
C ILE A 41 -7.11 6.82 -5.62
N SER A 42 -7.51 6.99 -6.87
CA SER A 42 -8.62 6.28 -7.49
C SER A 42 -8.08 5.24 -8.46
N VAL A 43 -8.77 4.09 -8.55
CA VAL A 43 -8.45 3.03 -9.50
C VAL A 43 -9.69 2.75 -10.32
N THR A 44 -9.61 2.99 -11.62
CA THR A 44 -10.67 2.65 -12.57
C THR A 44 -10.32 1.36 -13.28
N CYS A 45 -11.26 0.42 -13.32
CA CYS A 45 -11.14 -0.86 -14.01
C CYS A 45 -11.92 -0.81 -15.32
N GLU A 46 -11.24 -0.71 -16.45
CA GLU A 46 -11.87 -0.60 -17.76
C GLU A 46 -11.10 -1.43 -18.80
N GLY A 47 -11.81 -2.27 -19.55
CA GLY A 47 -11.22 -3.03 -20.67
C GLY A 47 -10.01 -3.90 -20.30
N GLY A 48 -10.01 -4.49 -19.10
CA GLY A 48 -8.89 -5.29 -18.59
C GLY A 48 -7.66 -4.46 -18.17
N ARG A 49 -7.80 -3.14 -18.04
CA ARG A 49 -6.76 -2.21 -17.61
C ARG A 49 -7.12 -1.59 -16.27
N LEU A 50 -6.08 -1.22 -15.51
CA LEU A 50 -6.19 -0.39 -14.33
C LEU A 50 -5.65 0.99 -14.66
N ILE A 51 -6.47 2.02 -14.46
CA ILE A 51 -6.05 3.41 -14.54
C ILE A 51 -5.97 3.94 -13.11
N VAL A 52 -4.76 4.35 -12.70
CA VAL A 52 -4.48 4.82 -11.33
C VAL A 52 -4.22 6.31 -11.36
N GLU A 53 -5.03 7.06 -10.63
CA GLU A 53 -5.00 8.52 -10.63
C GLU A 53 -4.98 9.06 -9.20
N ARG A 54 -4.34 10.22 -9.02
CA ARG A 54 -4.40 10.95 -7.75
C ARG A 54 -5.77 11.63 -7.66
N THR A 55 -6.40 11.54 -6.49
CA THR A 55 -7.66 12.23 -6.24
C THR A 55 -7.48 13.69 -5.79
N GLY A 56 -6.23 14.12 -5.55
CA GLY A 56 -5.91 15.40 -4.91
C GLY A 56 -6.19 15.43 -3.41
N ARG A 57 -6.76 14.36 -2.83
CA ARG A 57 -7.01 14.24 -1.40
C ARG A 57 -5.81 13.60 -0.73
N ILE A 58 -5.47 14.09 0.46
CA ILE A 58 -4.55 13.42 1.37
C ILE A 58 -5.37 12.54 2.31
N TRP A 59 -4.83 11.37 2.66
CA TRP A 59 -5.28 10.60 3.80
C TRP A 59 -5.03 11.45 5.04
N SER A 60 -6.03 12.24 5.40
CA SER A 60 -6.13 12.77 6.74
C SER A 60 -6.54 11.59 7.61
N ASP A 61 -5.71 11.28 8.60
CA ASP A 61 -6.07 10.34 9.65
C ASP A 61 -7.47 10.70 10.15
N PRO A 62 -8.49 9.82 9.99
CA PRO A 62 -9.74 10.02 10.69
C PRO A 62 -9.40 9.92 12.16
N LYS A 63 -9.32 11.06 12.86
CA LYS A 63 -8.98 11.20 14.29
C LYS A 63 -9.25 9.88 15.05
N GLY A 64 -8.23 9.06 15.24
CA GLY A 64 -8.34 7.83 16.05
C GLY A 64 -8.14 6.48 15.35
N ALA A 65 -7.68 6.39 14.10
CA ALA A 65 -7.22 5.13 13.52
C ALA A 65 -5.68 4.97 13.64
N GLY A 66 -5.11 5.38 14.78
CA GLY A 66 -3.81 4.92 15.18
C GLY A 66 -3.88 3.40 15.38
N MET A 67 -3.02 2.64 14.73
CA MET A 67 -2.70 1.29 15.20
C MET A 67 -2.10 1.47 16.59
N ILE A 68 -2.93 1.38 17.63
CA ILE A 68 -2.44 1.19 18.99
C ILE A 68 -1.98 -0.27 19.00
N ALA A 69 -0.70 -0.49 18.72
CA ALA A 69 -0.06 -1.64 19.34
C ALA A 69 -0.09 -1.30 20.83
N GLU A 70 -0.96 -1.95 21.60
CA GLU A 70 -0.87 -1.94 23.06
C GLU A 70 0.48 -2.53 23.45
N GLY A 71 1.48 -1.66 23.50
CA GLY A 71 2.76 -1.87 24.13
C GLY A 71 2.80 -1.02 25.38
N THR A 72 2.05 -1.41 26.42
CA THR A 72 2.58 -1.25 27.78
C THR A 72 3.40 -2.49 28.07
N GLU A 73 4.62 -2.52 27.55
CA GLU A 73 5.77 -3.13 28.20
C GLU A 73 7.01 -2.72 27.40
N GLU A 74 7.85 -1.91 28.04
CA GLU A 74 9.15 -1.53 27.49
C GLU A 74 9.95 -2.80 27.19
N TYR A 75 10.39 -2.95 25.94
CA TYR A 75 11.24 -4.04 25.51
C TYR A 75 12.58 -3.97 26.26
N GLN A 76 12.70 -4.70 27.36
CA GLN A 76 13.98 -4.93 28.03
C GLN A 76 14.72 -6.03 27.30
N GLY A 77 15.57 -5.63 26.35
CA GLY A 77 16.42 -6.54 25.61
C GLY A 77 17.28 -7.40 26.56
N LYS A 78 17.08 -8.71 26.53
CA LYS A 78 18.13 -9.69 26.84
C LYS A 78 18.25 -10.65 25.68
N ALA A 79 19.39 -10.59 25.01
CA ALA A 79 19.83 -11.59 24.05
C ALA A 79 20.04 -12.92 24.79
N VAL A 80 19.61 -14.02 24.16
CA VAL A 80 19.96 -15.40 24.54
C VAL A 80 21.11 -15.85 23.66
#